data_AF-A0A975M0Z6-F1
#
_entry.id   AF-A0A975M0Z6-F1
#
_cell.length_a   1.000
_cell.length_b   1.000
_cell.length_c   1.000
_cell.angle_alpha   90.00
_cell.angle_beta   90.00
_cell.angle_gamma   90.00
#
_symmetry.space_group_name_H-M   'P 1'
#
loop_
_entity.id
_entity.type
_entity.pdbx_description
1 polymer ?
#
loop_
_entity_poly.entity_id
_entity_poly.type
_entity_poly.pdbx_seq_one_letter_code
_entity_poly.pdbx_strand_id
1 'polypeptide(L)'
;MEEGTYVTISVVYTGMSANKTYTLQDATGGIAIYGPDSEITSALATGKAVKITGVTTSYHGLVQLGSAVYVGMDWSNSIDTTPTDISAFAAWDADTLLAYQSMPVSITGATVSNLEIDETYGNVEMTLTLGELSINFKWDSRVSVDGVSPLDYVENGDTVDIVGAPVNWYDGAALGFSDVSQVVINPLDDTRAAEMDKEALTFRTAVTASQDIDLTVAGANGTTITWASDNAAIVITDGVASVTVGDTTESAKLTATIVKGDASITKEFTVTVGMPEPDLFISEYIEGTPGNRKAIEIYNPTDADIVLDDVYSLFKNVNAYDYWDLVIDLTGTIGAGETLVIYYDDSTNNDMLGTYGDVETSDLNFNGDDAIGLFKNDALIDIFGVFGEDPGSSWAVGDGNTKDYVITRNADVDRPSEIWDATQWTAVAAYVDGSVTTLGSHTVDAE
;
A
#
# COMPACT_ATOMS: atom_id res chain seq x y z
N MET A 1 -30.88 17.43 -9.16
CA MET A 1 -31.31 18.19 -7.96
C MET A 1 -31.20 19.68 -8.27
N GLU A 2 -32.01 20.57 -7.66
CA GLU A 2 -31.90 22.03 -7.88
C GLU A 2 -30.66 22.56 -7.15
N GLU A 3 -29.80 23.31 -7.86
CA GLU A 3 -28.57 23.89 -7.29
C GLU A 3 -28.85 24.78 -6.07
N GLY A 4 -27.98 24.72 -5.07
CA GLY A 4 -28.12 25.44 -3.80
C GLY A 4 -29.04 24.76 -2.79
N THR A 5 -29.59 23.58 -3.09
CA THR A 5 -30.45 22.83 -2.18
C THR A 5 -29.62 22.04 -1.17
N TYR A 6 -29.94 22.19 0.11
CA TYR A 6 -29.41 21.33 1.17
C TYR A 6 -30.12 19.97 1.15
N VAL A 7 -29.35 18.89 1.07
CA VAL A 7 -29.87 17.52 0.98
C VAL A 7 -29.19 16.60 1.99
N THR A 8 -29.91 15.55 2.39
CA THR A 8 -29.35 14.40 3.09
C THR A 8 -29.66 13.17 2.25
N ILE A 9 -28.63 12.49 1.79
CA ILE A 9 -28.73 11.37 0.84
C ILE A 9 -27.98 10.17 1.39
N SER A 10 -28.43 8.98 1.01
CA SER A 10 -27.75 7.71 1.34
C SER A 10 -27.23 7.14 0.04
N VAL A 11 -25.91 7.04 -0.08
CA VAL A 11 -25.21 6.79 -1.34
C VAL A 11 -24.14 5.72 -1.17
N VAL A 12 -23.76 5.06 -2.26
CA VAL A 12 -22.64 4.13 -2.32
C VAL A 12 -21.55 4.71 -3.22
N TYR A 13 -20.30 4.49 -2.85
CA TYR A 13 -19.13 4.85 -3.66
C TYR A 13 -19.05 4.01 -4.95
N THR A 14 -18.81 4.68 -6.07
CA THR A 14 -18.74 4.03 -7.40
C THR A 14 -17.41 4.24 -8.12
N GLY A 15 -16.46 4.98 -7.53
CA GLY A 15 -15.16 5.27 -8.13
C GLY A 15 -14.83 6.76 -8.11
N MET A 16 -13.79 7.17 -8.83
CA MET A 16 -13.42 8.57 -9.02
C MET A 16 -13.50 8.95 -10.50
N SER A 17 -13.99 10.16 -10.77
CA SER A 17 -14.07 10.68 -12.14
C SER A 17 -12.89 11.59 -12.52
N ALA A 18 -12.16 12.10 -11.52
CA ALA A 18 -10.97 12.92 -11.64
C ALA A 18 -10.26 13.01 -10.27
N ASN A 19 -9.09 13.64 -10.22
CA ASN A 19 -8.36 13.88 -8.96
C ASN A 19 -9.28 14.52 -7.89
N LYS A 20 -9.29 13.92 -6.69
CA LYS A 20 -10.14 14.28 -5.54
C LYS A 20 -11.64 14.30 -5.81
N THR A 21 -12.12 13.79 -6.95
CA THR A 21 -13.52 13.84 -7.33
C THR A 21 -14.13 12.45 -7.22
N TYR A 22 -14.76 12.19 -6.08
CA TYR A 22 -15.40 10.92 -5.74
C TYR A 22 -16.79 10.88 -6.35
N THR A 23 -17.14 9.78 -7.00
CA THR A 23 -18.46 9.55 -7.56
C THR A 23 -19.25 8.61 -6.67
N LEU A 24 -20.49 9.01 -6.40
CA LEU A 24 -21.40 8.34 -5.51
C LEU A 24 -22.73 8.20 -6.21
N GLN A 25 -23.52 7.21 -5.82
CA GLN A 25 -24.88 7.10 -6.34
C GLN A 25 -25.88 6.57 -5.33
N ASP A 26 -27.15 6.89 -5.60
CA ASP A 26 -28.30 6.27 -4.99
C ASP A 26 -29.26 5.72 -6.05
N ALA A 27 -30.45 5.28 -5.64
CA ALA A 27 -31.46 4.75 -6.55
C ALA A 27 -32.04 5.79 -7.54
N THR A 28 -31.72 7.08 -7.38
CA THR A 28 -32.25 8.19 -8.18
C THR A 28 -31.22 8.78 -9.15
N GLY A 29 -29.93 8.56 -8.92
CA GLY A 29 -28.85 8.99 -9.82
C GLY A 29 -27.50 9.10 -9.12
N GLY A 30 -26.52 9.63 -9.86
CA GLY A 30 -25.18 9.91 -9.35
C GLY A 30 -24.99 11.35 -8.87
N ILE A 31 -24.00 11.53 -8.00
CA ILE A 31 -23.51 12.82 -7.53
C ILE A 31 -22.00 12.72 -7.22
N ALA A 32 -21.25 13.77 -7.49
CA ALA A 32 -19.83 13.81 -7.12
C ALA A 32 -19.57 14.59 -5.82
N ILE A 33 -18.48 14.28 -5.15
CA ILE A 33 -17.90 15.10 -4.06
C ILE A 33 -16.47 15.42 -4.41
N TYR A 34 -16.14 16.70 -4.44
CA TYR A 34 -14.77 17.16 -4.61
C TYR A 34 -14.10 17.38 -3.24
N GLY A 35 -12.97 16.74 -3.01
CA GLY A 35 -12.16 16.86 -1.80
C GLY A 35 -12.92 16.57 -0.50
N PRO A 36 -13.60 15.42 -0.37
CA PRO A 36 -14.21 15.02 0.90
C PRO A 36 -13.17 14.94 2.02
N ASP A 37 -13.62 15.13 3.26
CA ASP A 37 -12.78 14.95 4.45
C ASP A 37 -12.43 13.48 4.72
N SER A 38 -11.56 13.26 5.71
CA SER A 38 -11.10 11.92 6.10
C SER A 38 -12.23 11.03 6.64
N GLU A 39 -13.25 11.60 7.27
CA GLU A 39 -14.39 10.83 7.78
C GLU A 39 -15.23 10.25 6.63
N ILE A 40 -15.54 11.06 5.62
CA ILE A 40 -16.26 10.60 4.42
C ILE A 40 -15.42 9.57 3.67
N THR A 41 -14.16 9.87 3.36
CA THR A 41 -13.30 8.93 2.59
C THR A 41 -13.16 7.58 3.30
N SER A 42 -12.95 7.57 4.62
CA SER A 42 -12.91 6.34 5.43
C SER A 42 -14.23 5.57 5.38
N ALA A 43 -15.37 6.28 5.44
CA ALA A 43 -16.69 5.64 5.36
C ALA A 43 -16.95 5.04 3.97
N LEU A 44 -16.56 5.72 2.90
CA LEU A 44 -16.73 5.26 1.51
C LEU A 44 -15.88 4.01 1.20
N ALA A 45 -14.69 3.90 1.78
CA ALA A 45 -13.80 2.74 1.63
C ALA A 45 -14.45 1.41 2.10
N THR A 46 -15.52 1.46 2.90
CA THR A 46 -16.27 0.25 3.29
C THR A 46 -17.05 -0.40 2.14
N GLY A 47 -17.27 0.32 1.03
CA GLY A 47 -18.11 -0.10 -0.09
C GLY A 47 -19.60 -0.24 0.27
N LYS A 48 -20.04 0.34 1.39
CA LYS A 48 -21.42 0.28 1.88
C LYS A 48 -22.12 1.61 1.71
N ALA A 49 -23.44 1.60 1.87
CA ALA A 49 -24.22 2.82 1.83
C ALA A 49 -23.86 3.73 3.02
N VAL A 50 -23.56 4.98 2.70
CA VAL A 50 -23.20 6.03 3.65
C VAL A 50 -24.22 7.16 3.54
N LYS A 51 -24.67 7.65 4.69
CA LYS A 51 -25.49 8.86 4.77
C LYS A 51 -24.58 10.08 4.88
N ILE A 52 -24.77 10.99 3.94
CA ILE A 52 -24.06 12.26 3.87
C ILE A 52 -25.05 13.39 3.72
N THR A 53 -24.63 14.58 4.10
CA THR A 53 -25.41 15.80 3.88
C THR A 53 -24.53 16.89 3.27
N GLY A 54 -25.13 17.82 2.55
CA GLY A 54 -24.41 18.94 1.95
C GLY A 54 -25.32 19.78 1.08
N VAL A 55 -24.72 20.71 0.34
CA VAL A 55 -25.42 21.62 -0.56
C VAL A 55 -25.09 21.25 -2.00
N THR A 56 -26.13 20.97 -2.79
CA THR A 56 -25.96 20.70 -4.22
C THR A 56 -25.34 21.91 -4.93
N THR A 57 -24.35 21.67 -5.79
CA THR A 57 -23.62 22.69 -6.55
C THR A 57 -23.23 22.13 -7.92
N SER A 58 -22.65 22.97 -8.77
CA SER A 58 -22.13 22.55 -10.06
C SER A 58 -20.76 23.14 -10.37
N TYR A 59 -19.92 22.37 -11.07
CA TYR A 59 -18.62 22.82 -11.56
C TYR A 59 -18.43 22.33 -13.00
N HIS A 60 -18.32 23.25 -13.96
CA HIS A 60 -18.26 22.93 -15.40
C HIS A 60 -19.35 21.94 -15.84
N GLY A 61 -20.56 22.07 -15.26
CA GLY A 61 -21.70 21.21 -15.53
C GLY A 61 -21.75 19.89 -14.75
N LEU A 62 -20.70 19.52 -14.01
CA LEU A 62 -20.73 18.36 -13.11
C LEU A 62 -21.56 18.70 -11.86
N VAL A 63 -22.60 17.90 -11.57
CA VAL A 63 -23.41 18.03 -10.36
C VAL A 63 -22.65 17.45 -9.17
N GLN A 64 -22.48 18.27 -8.13
CA GLN A 64 -21.69 17.93 -6.95
C GLN A 64 -22.46 18.19 -5.66
N LEU A 65 -22.02 17.54 -4.58
CA LEU A 65 -22.39 17.89 -3.22
C LEU A 65 -21.25 18.70 -2.58
N GLY A 66 -21.45 20.02 -2.49
CA GLY A 66 -20.56 20.93 -1.79
C GLY A 66 -20.77 20.90 -0.27
N SER A 67 -19.72 21.22 0.48
CA SER A 67 -19.74 21.21 1.96
C SER A 67 -20.31 19.90 2.53
N ALA A 68 -19.91 18.78 1.93
CA ALA A 68 -20.37 17.47 2.35
C ALA A 68 -19.90 17.15 3.77
N VAL A 69 -20.78 16.55 4.57
CA VAL A 69 -20.52 16.12 5.95
C VAL A 69 -21.01 14.69 6.12
N TYR A 70 -20.19 13.85 6.72
CA TYR A 70 -20.56 12.49 7.11
C TYR A 70 -21.63 12.51 8.21
N VAL A 71 -22.70 11.72 8.03
CA VAL A 71 -23.78 11.60 9.03
C VAL A 71 -23.76 10.24 9.71
N GLY A 72 -23.42 9.17 8.98
CA GLY A 72 -23.42 7.82 9.50
C GLY A 72 -23.55 6.76 8.41
N MET A 73 -23.26 5.50 8.75
CA MET A 73 -23.51 4.35 7.87
C MET A 73 -25.02 4.07 7.73
N ASP A 74 -25.44 3.63 6.55
CA ASP A 74 -26.80 3.14 6.27
C ASP A 74 -26.78 1.66 5.84
N TRP A 75 -26.40 0.79 6.78
CA TRP A 75 -26.27 -0.65 6.56
C TRP A 75 -27.52 -1.35 6.03
N SER A 76 -28.69 -0.76 6.22
CA SER A 76 -29.97 -1.33 5.80
C SER A 76 -30.29 -1.11 4.33
N ASN A 77 -29.57 -0.18 3.69
CA ASN A 77 -29.85 0.28 2.36
C ASN A 77 -28.91 -0.40 1.35
N SER A 78 -29.51 -1.20 0.46
CA SER A 78 -28.81 -1.79 -0.67
C SER A 78 -29.08 -0.92 -1.89
N ILE A 79 -28.01 -0.34 -2.44
CA ILE A 79 -28.07 0.50 -3.63
C ILE A 79 -27.51 -0.31 -4.79
N ASP A 80 -28.26 -0.39 -5.88
CA ASP A 80 -27.80 -1.04 -7.10
C ASP A 80 -26.71 -0.19 -7.75
N THR A 81 -25.51 -0.74 -7.88
CA THR A 81 -24.36 -0.13 -8.54
C THR A 81 -23.97 -0.79 -9.85
N THR A 82 -24.88 -1.60 -10.41
CA THR A 82 -24.67 -2.23 -11.71
C THR A 82 -24.45 -1.16 -12.79
N PRO A 83 -23.32 -1.19 -13.51
CA PRO A 83 -23.07 -0.24 -14.58
C PRO A 83 -24.16 -0.29 -15.65
N THR A 84 -24.56 0.88 -16.16
CA THR A 84 -25.45 0.94 -17.31
C THR A 84 -24.67 0.72 -18.60
N ASP A 85 -25.04 -0.29 -19.39
CA ASP A 85 -24.46 -0.50 -20.72
C ASP A 85 -24.98 0.57 -21.71
N ILE A 86 -24.08 1.47 -22.12
CA ILE A 86 -24.38 2.56 -23.06
C ILE A 86 -24.02 2.22 -24.50
N SER A 87 -23.54 0.99 -24.79
CA SER A 87 -23.16 0.56 -26.16
C SER A 87 -24.33 0.64 -27.14
N ALA A 88 -25.55 0.43 -26.64
CA ALA A 88 -26.77 0.45 -27.44
C ALA A 88 -27.46 1.83 -27.52
N PHE A 89 -26.86 2.87 -26.91
CA PHE A 89 -27.44 4.21 -26.93
C PHE A 89 -27.37 4.79 -28.34
N ALA A 90 -28.32 5.67 -28.66
CA ALA A 90 -28.37 6.33 -29.97
C ALA A 90 -27.31 7.43 -30.13
N ALA A 91 -26.80 7.97 -29.02
CA ALA A 91 -25.77 9.00 -28.97
C ALA A 91 -24.98 8.92 -27.65
N TRP A 92 -23.71 9.32 -27.68
CA TRP A 92 -22.86 9.52 -26.49
C TRP A 92 -22.57 11.01 -26.28
N ASP A 93 -23.60 11.84 -26.46
CA ASP A 93 -23.50 13.28 -26.27
C ASP A 93 -23.90 13.72 -24.86
N ALA A 94 -23.66 15.00 -24.58
CA ALA A 94 -23.97 15.62 -23.31
C ALA A 94 -25.47 15.54 -22.96
N ASP A 95 -26.38 15.64 -23.93
CA ASP A 95 -27.82 15.59 -23.66
C ASP A 95 -28.25 14.18 -23.22
N THR A 96 -27.71 13.15 -23.88
CA THR A 96 -28.04 11.75 -23.58
C THR A 96 -27.44 11.29 -22.26
N LEU A 97 -26.20 11.71 -21.96
CA LEU A 97 -25.46 11.25 -20.79
C LEU A 97 -25.69 12.09 -19.53
N LEU A 98 -26.44 13.19 -19.61
CA LEU A 98 -26.68 14.09 -18.47
C LEU A 98 -27.30 13.37 -17.27
N ALA A 99 -28.19 12.42 -17.52
CA ALA A 99 -28.87 11.63 -16.48
C ALA A 99 -27.95 10.61 -15.78
N TYR A 100 -26.76 10.36 -16.33
CA TYR A 100 -25.81 9.35 -15.86
C TYR A 100 -24.58 9.96 -15.19
N GLN A 101 -24.53 11.28 -15.00
CA GLN A 101 -23.41 11.93 -14.30
C GLN A 101 -23.07 11.21 -12.99
N SER A 102 -21.78 10.96 -12.78
CA SER A 102 -21.23 10.24 -11.63
C SER A 102 -21.73 8.80 -11.45
N MET A 103 -22.50 8.25 -12.38
CA MET A 103 -22.91 6.85 -12.38
C MET A 103 -21.93 6.02 -13.21
N PRO A 104 -21.70 4.75 -12.85
CA PRO A 104 -20.87 3.84 -13.62
C PRO A 104 -21.61 3.43 -14.90
N VAL A 105 -20.90 3.48 -16.02
CA VAL A 105 -21.37 3.00 -17.32
C VAL A 105 -20.40 1.99 -17.90
N SER A 106 -20.91 1.14 -18.77
CA SER A 106 -20.10 0.18 -19.51
C SER A 106 -20.27 0.37 -21.02
N ILE A 107 -19.22 0.03 -21.76
CA ILE A 107 -19.21 -0.02 -23.22
C ILE A 107 -18.55 -1.34 -23.62
N THR A 108 -19.14 -2.08 -24.55
CA THR A 108 -18.54 -3.30 -25.09
C THR A 108 -18.04 -3.04 -26.52
N GLY A 109 -16.77 -3.33 -26.77
CA GLY A 109 -16.15 -3.33 -28.09
C GLY A 109 -15.89 -1.94 -28.69
N ALA A 110 -15.58 -0.94 -27.87
CA ALA A 110 -15.20 0.38 -28.37
C ALA A 110 -13.79 0.36 -28.96
N THR A 111 -13.55 1.08 -30.06
CA THR A 111 -12.21 1.31 -30.59
C THR A 111 -11.59 2.55 -29.98
N VAL A 112 -10.34 2.45 -29.52
CA VAL A 112 -9.51 3.60 -29.13
C VAL A 112 -9.05 4.31 -30.39
N SER A 113 -9.74 5.38 -30.78
CA SER A 113 -9.45 6.11 -32.02
C SER A 113 -8.38 7.19 -31.88
N ASN A 114 -8.17 7.66 -30.65
CA ASN A 114 -7.11 8.59 -30.28
C ASN A 114 -6.69 8.27 -28.85
N LEU A 115 -5.39 8.33 -28.59
CA LEU A 115 -4.76 8.13 -27.29
C LEU A 115 -3.66 9.17 -27.18
N GLU A 116 -3.76 10.00 -26.15
CA GLU A 116 -2.83 11.07 -25.83
C GLU A 116 -2.37 10.88 -24.39
N ILE A 117 -1.05 10.90 -24.19
CA ILE A 117 -0.42 10.84 -22.88
C ILE A 117 0.35 12.14 -22.69
N ASP A 118 0.00 12.87 -21.64
CA ASP A 118 0.70 14.10 -21.26
C ASP A 118 2.12 13.76 -20.80
N GLU A 119 3.15 14.19 -21.55
CA GLU A 119 4.56 13.92 -21.23
C GLU A 119 5.04 14.61 -19.93
N THR A 120 4.32 15.63 -19.44
CA THR A 120 4.67 16.38 -18.23
C THR A 120 4.12 15.73 -16.98
N TYR A 121 2.85 15.31 -17.03
CA TYR A 121 2.13 14.83 -15.85
C TYR A 121 1.75 13.35 -15.92
N GLY A 122 1.80 12.72 -17.09
CA GLY A 122 1.36 11.33 -17.28
C GLY A 122 -0.16 11.16 -17.35
N ASN A 123 -0.92 12.24 -17.51
CA ASN A 123 -2.37 12.16 -17.70
C ASN A 123 -2.68 11.43 -19.02
N VAL A 124 -3.75 10.64 -19.04
CA VAL A 124 -4.19 9.90 -20.22
C VAL A 124 -5.53 10.45 -20.68
N GLU A 125 -5.62 10.81 -21.96
CA GLU A 125 -6.88 11.09 -22.64
C GLU A 125 -7.05 10.15 -23.84
N MET A 126 -8.19 9.47 -23.91
CA MET A 126 -8.54 8.61 -25.03
C MET A 126 -9.88 9.01 -25.62
N THR A 127 -10.02 8.88 -26.94
CA THR A 127 -11.32 8.95 -27.61
C THR A 127 -11.75 7.53 -27.95
N LEU A 128 -12.88 7.12 -27.41
CA LEU A 128 -13.51 5.83 -27.65
C LEU A 128 -14.59 5.98 -28.71
N THR A 129 -14.62 5.08 -29.69
CA THR A 129 -15.59 5.09 -30.79
C THR A 129 -16.29 3.75 -30.96
N LEU A 130 -17.59 3.78 -31.27
CA LEU A 130 -18.36 2.59 -31.64
C LEU A 130 -19.31 2.95 -32.78
N GLY A 131 -18.91 2.62 -34.01
CA GLY A 131 -19.57 3.13 -35.21
C GLY A 131 -19.41 4.65 -35.34
N GLU A 132 -20.52 5.39 -35.29
CA GLU A 132 -20.51 6.86 -35.30
C GLU A 132 -20.51 7.49 -33.89
N LEU A 133 -20.67 6.66 -32.85
CA LEU A 133 -20.63 7.11 -31.45
C LEU A 133 -19.20 7.44 -31.05
N SER A 134 -19.01 8.49 -30.25
CA SER A 134 -17.71 8.94 -29.76
C SER A 134 -17.84 9.54 -28.36
N ILE A 135 -16.92 9.18 -27.47
CA ILE A 135 -16.84 9.76 -26.11
C ILE A 135 -15.37 9.83 -25.67
N ASN A 136 -15.05 10.85 -24.88
CA ASN A 136 -13.73 10.96 -24.26
C ASN A 136 -13.66 10.13 -22.98
N PHE A 137 -12.51 9.52 -22.74
CA PHE A 137 -12.15 8.79 -21.54
C PHE A 137 -10.88 9.45 -20.97
N LYS A 138 -10.86 9.73 -19.68
CA LYS A 138 -9.82 10.54 -19.05
C LYS A 138 -9.32 9.91 -17.76
N TRP A 139 -8.00 9.93 -17.59
CA TRP A 139 -7.34 9.62 -16.34
C TRP A 139 -6.38 10.75 -15.95
N ASP A 140 -6.49 11.19 -14.71
CA ASP A 140 -5.59 12.14 -14.07
C ASP A 140 -4.56 11.33 -13.28
N SER A 141 -3.27 11.51 -13.55
CA SER A 141 -2.20 10.68 -12.96
C SER A 141 -2.09 10.77 -11.43
N ARG A 142 -2.79 11.73 -10.81
CA ARG A 142 -2.89 11.86 -9.35
C ARG A 142 -3.98 10.97 -8.75
N VAL A 143 -4.79 10.31 -9.58
CA VAL A 143 -5.71 9.26 -9.15
C VAL A 143 -4.93 7.94 -9.11
N SER A 144 -4.58 7.51 -7.91
CA SER A 144 -3.91 6.22 -7.69
C SER A 144 -4.83 5.07 -8.08
N VAL A 145 -4.23 4.04 -8.68
CA VAL A 145 -4.91 2.79 -9.04
C VAL A 145 -4.08 1.63 -8.51
N ASP A 146 -4.75 0.65 -7.91
CA ASP A 146 -4.07 -0.51 -7.33
C ASP A 146 -3.86 -1.59 -8.39
N GLY A 147 -2.61 -2.03 -8.54
CA GLY A 147 -2.21 -3.08 -9.50
C GLY A 147 -1.70 -2.55 -10.84
N VAL A 148 -1.59 -3.44 -11.83
CA VAL A 148 -1.08 -3.11 -13.16
C VAL A 148 -2.15 -2.40 -13.97
N SER A 149 -1.88 -1.15 -14.35
CA SER A 149 -2.84 -0.35 -15.11
C SER A 149 -2.96 -0.86 -16.55
N PRO A 150 -4.17 -1.15 -17.05
CA PRO A 150 -4.37 -1.46 -18.48
C PRO A 150 -4.01 -0.26 -19.37
N LEU A 151 -4.06 0.98 -18.87
CA LEU A 151 -3.76 2.17 -19.66
C LEU A 151 -2.29 2.23 -20.12
N ASP A 152 -1.39 1.53 -19.44
CA ASP A 152 0.02 1.41 -19.85
C ASP A 152 0.19 0.52 -21.10
N TYR A 153 -0.84 -0.24 -21.46
CA TYR A 153 -0.80 -1.25 -22.53
C TYR A 153 -1.84 -1.01 -23.65
N VAL A 154 -2.72 -0.02 -23.47
CA VAL A 154 -3.67 0.40 -24.50
C VAL A 154 -2.93 1.14 -25.62
N GLU A 155 -3.27 0.83 -26.85
CA GLU A 155 -2.74 1.47 -28.06
C GLU A 155 -3.87 2.02 -28.95
N ASN A 156 -3.53 2.97 -29.82
CA ASN A 156 -4.45 3.44 -30.87
C ASN A 156 -4.85 2.29 -31.79
N GLY A 157 -6.17 2.12 -31.98
CA GLY A 157 -6.75 1.05 -32.79
C GLY A 157 -7.15 -0.19 -32.00
N ASP A 158 -6.79 -0.29 -30.71
CA ASP A 158 -7.27 -1.36 -29.86
C ASP A 158 -8.79 -1.32 -29.72
N THR A 159 -9.36 -2.50 -29.54
CA THR A 159 -10.74 -2.66 -29.08
C THR A 159 -10.72 -2.87 -27.57
N VAL A 160 -11.51 -2.09 -26.84
CA VAL A 160 -11.62 -2.13 -25.39
C VAL A 160 -13.08 -2.27 -24.95
N ASP A 161 -13.27 -3.02 -23.87
CA ASP A 161 -14.48 -2.99 -23.07
C ASP A 161 -14.26 -2.04 -21.89
N ILE A 162 -15.19 -1.12 -21.68
CA ILE A 162 -15.25 -0.25 -20.51
C ILE A 162 -16.23 -0.86 -19.51
N VAL A 163 -15.81 -1.02 -18.26
CA VAL A 163 -16.61 -1.67 -17.22
C VAL A 163 -16.78 -0.75 -16.02
N GLY A 164 -17.95 -0.15 -15.87
CA GLY A 164 -18.25 0.68 -14.70
C GLY A 164 -17.39 1.94 -14.57
N ALA A 165 -17.01 2.56 -15.68
CA ALA A 165 -16.37 3.87 -15.66
C ALA A 165 -17.39 4.95 -15.28
N PRO A 166 -17.11 5.85 -14.31
CA PRO A 166 -18.03 6.91 -13.97
C PRO A 166 -18.15 7.93 -15.10
N VAL A 167 -19.37 8.39 -15.39
CA VAL A 167 -19.57 9.51 -16.31
C VAL A 167 -19.14 10.81 -15.64
N ASN A 168 -18.00 11.34 -16.09
CA ASN A 168 -17.46 12.63 -15.68
C ASN A 168 -18.06 13.79 -16.49
N TRP A 169 -17.89 15.01 -15.99
CA TRP A 169 -18.31 16.23 -16.68
C TRP A 169 -17.30 17.37 -16.53
N TYR A 170 -16.88 17.94 -17.65
CA TYR A 170 -16.14 19.20 -17.69
C TYR A 170 -16.45 19.92 -19.01
N ASP A 171 -17.51 20.73 -19.00
CA ASP A 171 -18.10 21.36 -20.19
C ASP A 171 -18.56 20.36 -21.27
N GLY A 172 -18.76 19.10 -20.88
CA GLY A 172 -19.18 17.98 -21.72
C GLY A 172 -18.98 16.64 -21.03
N ALA A 173 -19.62 15.60 -21.55
CA ALA A 173 -19.53 14.24 -21.02
C ALA A 173 -18.16 13.60 -21.34
N ALA A 174 -17.59 12.92 -20.35
CA ALA A 174 -16.44 12.05 -20.50
C ALA A 174 -16.58 10.85 -19.54
N LEU A 175 -15.68 9.87 -19.64
CA LEU A 175 -15.56 8.77 -18.70
C LEU A 175 -14.31 8.95 -17.84
N GLY A 176 -14.40 8.61 -16.56
CA GLY A 176 -13.27 8.61 -15.65
C GLY A 176 -12.64 7.23 -15.47
N PHE A 177 -11.43 7.21 -14.92
CA PHE A 177 -10.70 6.00 -14.53
C PHE A 177 -10.18 6.13 -13.11
N SER A 178 -10.40 5.09 -12.31
CA SER A 178 -9.95 4.98 -10.93
C SER A 178 -9.73 3.54 -10.47
N ASP A 179 -9.99 2.56 -11.33
CA ASP A 179 -9.87 1.14 -11.00
C ASP A 179 -9.42 0.36 -12.24
N VAL A 180 -8.39 -0.47 -12.10
CA VAL A 180 -7.78 -1.21 -13.21
C VAL A 180 -8.75 -2.16 -13.93
N SER A 181 -9.86 -2.53 -13.29
CA SER A 181 -10.90 -3.35 -13.92
C SER A 181 -11.80 -2.60 -14.90
N GLN A 182 -11.72 -1.26 -14.94
CA GLN A 182 -12.61 -0.43 -15.77
C GLN A 182 -12.26 -0.45 -17.26
N VAL A 183 -11.07 -0.89 -17.62
CA VAL A 183 -10.64 -0.98 -19.03
C VAL A 183 -10.12 -2.38 -19.27
N VAL A 184 -10.71 -3.07 -20.25
CA VAL A 184 -10.32 -4.41 -20.67
C VAL A 184 -9.96 -4.37 -22.16
N ILE A 185 -8.70 -4.61 -22.50
CA ILE A 185 -8.25 -4.74 -23.88
C ILE A 185 -8.73 -6.09 -24.44
N ASN A 186 -9.46 -6.08 -25.55
CA ASN A 186 -10.10 -7.28 -26.07
C ASN A 186 -10.15 -7.32 -27.62
N PRO A 187 -9.36 -8.19 -28.27
CA PRO A 187 -8.47 -9.18 -27.67
C PRO A 187 -7.17 -8.55 -27.13
N LEU A 188 -6.73 -9.00 -25.95
CA LEU A 188 -5.38 -8.77 -25.47
C LEU A 188 -4.43 -9.75 -26.17
N ASP A 189 -3.41 -9.24 -26.84
CA ASP A 189 -2.42 -10.10 -27.50
C ASP A 189 -1.48 -10.77 -26.49
N ASP A 190 -0.79 -11.80 -27.00
CA ASP A 190 0.07 -12.64 -26.18
C ASP A 190 1.24 -11.89 -25.53
N THR A 191 1.81 -10.91 -26.22
CA THR A 191 2.96 -10.14 -25.73
C THR A 191 2.53 -9.25 -24.57
N ARG A 192 1.47 -8.45 -24.74
CA ARG A 192 0.97 -7.56 -23.69
C ARG A 192 0.41 -8.35 -22.51
N ALA A 193 -0.25 -9.48 -22.75
CA ALA A 193 -0.67 -10.38 -21.66
C ALA A 193 0.52 -10.88 -20.82
N ALA A 194 1.62 -11.27 -21.47
CA ALA A 194 2.83 -11.70 -20.76
C ALA A 194 3.46 -10.55 -19.96
N GLU A 195 3.53 -9.34 -20.51
CA GLU A 195 4.11 -8.17 -19.84
C GLU A 195 3.27 -7.71 -18.64
N MET A 196 1.94 -7.66 -18.78
CA MET A 196 1.04 -7.34 -17.67
C MET A 196 1.16 -8.36 -16.53
N ASP A 197 1.17 -9.65 -16.85
CA ASP A 197 1.34 -10.71 -15.84
C ASP A 197 2.74 -10.69 -15.21
N LYS A 198 3.77 -10.32 -15.97
CA LYS A 198 5.12 -10.12 -15.45
C LYS A 198 5.17 -8.96 -14.46
N GLU A 199 4.52 -7.84 -14.76
CA GLU A 199 4.52 -6.67 -13.86
C GLU A 199 3.80 -7.02 -12.55
N ALA A 200 2.64 -7.68 -12.64
CA ALA A 200 1.87 -8.13 -11.48
C ALA A 200 2.57 -9.21 -10.63
N LEU A 201 3.55 -9.93 -11.19
CA LEU A 201 4.22 -11.04 -10.52
C LEU A 201 5.15 -10.54 -9.40
N THR A 202 4.83 -10.86 -8.15
CA THR A 202 5.69 -10.59 -6.99
C THR A 202 6.22 -11.88 -6.38
N PHE A 203 7.33 -11.78 -5.65
CA PHE A 203 7.88 -12.85 -4.83
C PHE A 203 8.61 -12.22 -3.63
N ARG A 204 8.67 -12.92 -2.50
CA ARG A 204 9.36 -12.44 -1.29
C ARG A 204 10.87 -12.33 -1.52
N THR A 205 11.51 -11.34 -0.90
CA THR A 205 12.95 -11.08 -1.09
C THR A 205 13.85 -11.75 -0.05
N ALA A 206 13.31 -12.29 1.06
CA ALA A 206 14.06 -13.20 1.94
C ALA A 206 13.23 -14.34 2.53
N VAL A 207 13.94 -15.40 2.93
CA VAL A 207 13.44 -16.61 3.58
C VAL A 207 14.39 -17.03 4.70
N THR A 208 13.97 -16.81 5.94
CA THR A 208 14.77 -17.06 7.15
C THR A 208 14.40 -18.34 7.89
N ALA A 209 13.37 -19.05 7.43
CA ALA A 209 12.97 -20.36 7.95
C ALA A 209 12.77 -21.38 6.83
N SER A 210 13.12 -22.64 7.10
CA SER A 210 12.87 -23.73 6.14
C SER A 210 11.37 -23.96 5.99
N GLN A 211 10.86 -23.91 4.76
CA GLN A 211 9.44 -24.00 4.47
C GLN A 211 9.18 -24.29 2.99
N ASP A 212 7.96 -24.69 2.67
CA ASP A 212 7.45 -24.72 1.31
C ASP A 212 6.74 -23.40 0.99
N ILE A 213 6.99 -22.86 -0.20
CA ILE A 213 6.37 -21.64 -0.72
C ILE A 213 5.65 -21.96 -2.03
N ASP A 214 4.34 -21.75 -2.08
CA ASP A 214 3.58 -21.83 -3.32
C ASP A 214 4.01 -20.71 -4.28
N LEU A 215 4.36 -21.09 -5.51
CA LEU A 215 4.71 -20.16 -6.57
C LEU A 215 3.51 -19.90 -7.47
N THR A 216 3.38 -18.66 -7.94
CA THR A 216 2.39 -18.32 -8.96
C THR A 216 2.75 -19.04 -10.27
N VAL A 217 1.91 -19.98 -10.69
CA VAL A 217 2.10 -20.78 -11.93
C VAL A 217 1.19 -20.36 -13.09
N ALA A 218 0.27 -19.43 -12.85
CA ALA A 218 -0.61 -18.87 -13.87
C ALA A 218 -0.88 -17.39 -13.57
N GLY A 219 -0.76 -16.54 -14.58
CA GLY A 219 -1.07 -15.11 -14.47
C GLY A 219 -2.53 -14.80 -14.76
N ALA A 220 -2.99 -13.62 -14.35
CA ALA A 220 -4.38 -13.19 -14.47
C ALA A 220 -4.82 -13.06 -15.95
N ASN A 221 -3.89 -12.75 -16.84
CA ASN A 221 -4.12 -12.65 -18.29
C ASN A 221 -3.92 -14.00 -19.01
N GLY A 222 -3.91 -15.10 -18.24
CA GLY A 222 -3.90 -16.47 -18.74
C GLY A 222 -2.56 -16.90 -19.30
N THR A 223 -1.45 -16.33 -18.80
CA THR A 223 -0.10 -16.87 -19.01
C THR A 223 0.11 -18.14 -18.18
N THR A 224 1.04 -18.98 -18.62
CA THR A 224 1.64 -20.03 -17.79
C THR A 224 2.98 -19.53 -17.27
N ILE A 225 3.26 -19.75 -15.99
CA ILE A 225 4.50 -19.31 -15.34
C ILE A 225 5.24 -20.53 -14.81
N THR A 226 6.50 -20.68 -15.24
CA THR A 226 7.41 -21.71 -14.75
C THR A 226 8.60 -21.08 -14.06
N TRP A 227 9.13 -21.73 -13.04
CA TRP A 227 10.19 -21.17 -12.21
C TRP A 227 11.45 -22.04 -12.21
N ALA A 228 12.59 -21.38 -12.10
CA ALA A 228 13.89 -22.00 -11.87
C ALA A 228 14.64 -21.24 -10.76
N SER A 229 15.46 -21.96 -10.01
CA SER A 229 16.40 -21.41 -9.02
C SER A 229 17.83 -21.74 -9.47
N ASP A 230 18.77 -20.83 -9.23
CA ASP A 230 20.19 -21.10 -9.37
C ASP A 230 20.87 -21.57 -8.07
N ASN A 231 20.14 -21.55 -6.94
CA ASN A 231 20.63 -21.98 -5.64
C ASN A 231 19.93 -23.28 -5.18
N ALA A 232 20.73 -24.25 -4.72
CA ALA A 232 20.29 -25.55 -4.24
C ALA A 232 19.46 -25.49 -2.94
N ALA A 233 19.55 -24.39 -2.18
CA ALA A 233 18.70 -24.12 -1.03
C ALA A 233 17.21 -23.99 -1.41
N ILE A 234 16.90 -23.71 -2.68
CA ILE A 234 15.53 -23.60 -3.19
C ILE A 234 15.33 -24.65 -4.28
N VAL A 235 14.59 -25.71 -3.95
CA VAL A 235 14.23 -26.77 -4.90
C VAL A 235 12.80 -26.55 -5.37
N ILE A 236 12.62 -26.41 -6.69
CA ILE A 236 11.30 -26.15 -7.27
C ILE A 236 10.73 -27.45 -7.85
N THR A 237 9.57 -27.86 -7.36
CA THR A 237 8.82 -29.02 -7.86
C THR A 237 7.34 -28.68 -7.97
N ASP A 238 6.73 -28.91 -9.14
CA ASP A 238 5.29 -28.76 -9.38
C ASP A 238 4.69 -27.43 -8.88
N GLY A 239 5.41 -26.32 -9.05
CA GLY A 239 4.94 -24.99 -8.64
C GLY A 239 5.17 -24.66 -7.16
N VAL A 240 5.91 -25.49 -6.44
CA VAL A 240 6.29 -25.25 -5.04
C VAL A 240 7.79 -25.07 -4.95
N ALA A 241 8.24 -24.00 -4.29
CA ALA A 241 9.62 -23.80 -3.88
C ALA A 241 9.81 -24.35 -2.46
N SER A 242 10.47 -25.50 -2.34
CA SER A 242 10.92 -26.04 -1.06
C SER A 242 12.24 -25.37 -0.68
N VAL A 243 12.22 -24.55 0.37
CA VAL A 243 13.37 -23.78 0.83
C VAL A 243 14.00 -24.46 2.06
N THR A 244 15.31 -24.71 1.98
CA THR A 244 16.14 -25.14 3.10
C THR A 244 17.03 -23.99 3.53
N VAL A 245 16.87 -23.56 4.76
CA VAL A 245 17.63 -22.45 5.36
C VAL A 245 18.82 -23.03 6.13
N GLY A 246 20.01 -22.48 5.89
CA GLY A 246 21.22 -22.76 6.67
C GLY A 246 21.56 -21.63 7.65
N ASP A 247 22.62 -21.84 8.44
CA ASP A 247 23.04 -20.94 9.52
C ASP A 247 23.63 -19.60 9.03
N THR A 248 23.85 -19.47 7.72
CA THR A 248 24.37 -18.26 7.08
C THR A 248 23.48 -17.83 5.93
N THR A 249 23.40 -16.53 5.65
CA THR A 249 22.70 -16.03 4.46
C THR A 249 23.42 -16.37 3.16
N GLU A 250 22.63 -16.78 2.18
CA GLU A 250 23.01 -17.00 0.80
C GLU A 250 22.07 -16.22 -0.12
N SER A 251 22.58 -15.71 -1.23
CA SER A 251 21.74 -15.14 -2.28
C SER A 251 21.35 -16.21 -3.28
N ALA A 252 20.07 -16.24 -3.64
CA ALA A 252 19.48 -17.12 -4.64
C ALA A 252 18.76 -16.28 -5.70
N LYS A 253 18.92 -16.62 -6.97
CA LYS A 253 18.16 -16.01 -8.05
C LYS A 253 17.04 -16.95 -8.48
N LEU A 254 15.81 -16.51 -8.32
CA LEU A 254 14.64 -17.16 -8.92
C LEU A 254 14.33 -16.49 -10.25
N THR A 255 14.17 -17.31 -11.29
CA THR A 255 13.75 -16.85 -12.61
C THR A 255 12.36 -17.40 -12.92
N ALA A 256 11.38 -16.51 -12.99
CA ALA A 256 10.07 -16.81 -13.57
C ALA A 256 10.14 -16.66 -15.09
N THR A 257 9.65 -17.66 -15.82
CA THR A 257 9.42 -17.62 -17.26
C THR A 257 7.91 -17.58 -17.49
N ILE A 258 7.43 -16.48 -18.06
CA ILE A 258 6.03 -16.16 -18.29
C ILE A 258 5.74 -16.36 -19.78
N VAL A 259 4.79 -17.25 -20.09
CA VAL A 259 4.49 -17.66 -21.47
C VAL A 259 3.01 -17.51 -21.77
N LYS A 260 2.69 -16.90 -22.91
CA LYS A 260 1.36 -16.84 -23.51
C LYS A 260 1.49 -17.08 -25.00
N GLY A 261 0.86 -18.13 -25.52
CA GLY A 261 1.00 -18.52 -26.94
C GLY A 261 2.46 -18.56 -27.38
N ASP A 262 2.85 -17.68 -28.31
CA ASP A 262 4.23 -17.57 -28.81
C ASP A 262 5.11 -16.56 -28.03
N ALA A 263 4.52 -15.72 -27.17
CA ALA A 263 5.25 -14.78 -26.33
C ALA A 263 5.87 -15.49 -25.12
N SER A 264 7.13 -15.16 -24.84
CA SER A 264 7.88 -15.71 -23.70
C SER A 264 8.83 -14.64 -23.16
N ILE A 265 8.65 -14.26 -21.90
CA ILE A 265 9.50 -13.28 -21.20
C ILE A 265 9.89 -13.79 -19.81
N THR A 266 10.92 -13.22 -19.21
CA THR A 266 11.39 -13.60 -17.87
C THR A 266 11.34 -12.44 -16.89
N LYS A 267 11.16 -12.78 -15.59
CA LYS A 267 11.37 -11.90 -14.43
C LYS A 267 12.32 -12.60 -13.47
N GLU A 268 13.32 -11.88 -12.99
CA GLU A 268 14.27 -12.39 -12.00
C GLU A 268 13.98 -11.75 -10.65
N PHE A 269 14.09 -12.56 -9.60
CA PHE A 269 13.99 -12.15 -8.20
C PHE A 269 15.27 -12.55 -7.50
N THR A 270 15.86 -11.61 -6.78
CA THR A 270 16.95 -11.90 -5.83
C THR A 270 16.32 -12.20 -4.48
N VAL A 271 16.62 -13.39 -3.95
CA VAL A 271 16.07 -13.90 -2.70
C VAL A 271 17.21 -14.25 -1.77
N THR A 272 17.21 -13.71 -0.57
CA THR A 272 18.15 -14.10 0.49
C THR A 272 17.59 -15.30 1.24
N VAL A 273 18.37 -16.38 1.36
CA VAL A 273 17.99 -17.61 2.08
C VAL A 273 19.01 -17.86 3.17
N GLY A 274 18.58 -18.12 4.39
CA GLY A 274 19.48 -18.32 5.52
C GLY A 274 19.20 -17.36 6.66
N MET A 275 19.87 -17.58 7.78
CA MET A 275 19.87 -16.66 8.91
C MET A 275 21.10 -15.74 8.84
N PRO A 276 20.97 -14.44 9.13
CA PRO A 276 22.14 -13.58 9.26
C PRO A 276 22.96 -13.99 10.49
N GLU A 277 24.25 -13.65 10.47
CA GLU A 277 25.11 -13.81 11.64
C GLU A 277 24.54 -13.03 12.84
N PRO A 278 24.70 -13.53 14.08
CA PRO A 278 24.25 -12.81 15.26
C PRO A 278 24.93 -11.46 15.38
N ASP A 279 24.10 -10.44 15.58
CA ASP A 279 24.50 -9.04 15.72
C ASP A 279 23.42 -8.31 16.53
N LEU A 280 23.65 -7.02 16.78
CA LEU A 280 22.67 -6.15 17.42
C LEU A 280 21.34 -6.13 16.65
N PHE A 281 20.24 -6.18 17.39
CA PHE A 281 18.90 -6.02 16.83
C PHE A 281 18.01 -5.19 17.77
N ILE A 282 16.94 -4.62 17.23
CA ILE A 282 15.93 -3.88 17.98
C ILE A 282 15.09 -4.88 18.78
N SER A 283 15.10 -4.77 20.10
CA SER A 283 14.40 -5.66 21.02
C SER A 283 13.10 -5.08 21.58
N GLU A 284 12.96 -3.75 21.61
CA GLU A 284 11.74 -3.08 22.07
C GLU A 284 11.51 -1.77 21.32
N TYR A 285 10.26 -1.54 20.95
CA TYR A 285 9.74 -0.29 20.38
C TYR A 285 8.62 0.21 21.29
N ILE A 286 8.70 1.47 21.68
CA ILE A 286 7.65 2.15 22.45
C ILE A 286 7.22 3.41 21.71
N GLU A 287 5.92 3.50 21.47
CA GLU A 287 5.23 4.77 21.21
C GLU A 287 4.11 4.94 22.25
N GLY A 288 3.92 6.16 22.74
CA GLY A 288 3.09 6.37 23.92
C GLY A 288 2.36 7.69 23.99
N THR A 289 1.20 7.66 24.65
CA THR A 289 0.32 8.82 24.87
C THR A 289 0.11 9.15 26.35
N PRO A 290 -0.03 10.43 26.76
CA PRO A 290 0.12 11.64 25.95
C PRO A 290 1.59 12.01 25.66
N GLY A 291 1.81 12.71 24.55
CA GLY A 291 3.08 13.38 24.24
C GLY A 291 4.01 12.57 23.33
N ASN A 292 5.31 12.81 23.47
CA ASN A 292 6.35 12.15 22.67
C ASN A 292 7.08 11.09 23.48
N ARG A 293 6.35 10.13 24.04
CA ARG A 293 6.98 9.02 24.78
C ARG A 293 7.42 7.96 23.79
N LYS A 294 8.71 7.96 23.50
CA LYS A 294 9.30 7.16 22.44
C LYS A 294 10.59 6.56 22.94
N ALA A 295 10.75 5.26 22.74
CA ALA A 295 11.98 4.56 23.06
C ALA A 295 12.24 3.43 22.06
N ILE A 296 13.51 3.18 21.81
CA ILE A 296 14.02 2.05 21.06
C ILE A 296 15.06 1.37 21.94
N GLU A 297 14.88 0.08 22.18
CA GLU A 297 15.88 -0.76 22.82
C GLU A 297 16.61 -1.59 21.77
N ILE A 298 17.93 -1.62 21.87
CA ILE A 298 18.81 -2.46 21.06
C ILE A 298 19.44 -3.51 21.96
N TYR A 299 19.37 -4.77 21.56
CA TYR A 299 19.93 -5.91 22.30
C TYR A 299 21.16 -6.49 21.61
N ASN A 300 22.13 -6.92 22.42
CA ASN A 300 23.28 -7.71 21.97
C ASN A 300 23.06 -9.21 22.28
N PRO A 301 22.68 -10.05 21.30
CA PRO A 301 22.49 -11.49 21.51
C PRO A 301 23.79 -12.30 21.55
N THR A 302 24.94 -11.66 21.28
CA THR A 302 26.20 -12.37 21.16
C THR A 302 26.82 -12.70 22.53
N ASP A 303 27.85 -13.54 22.53
CA ASP A 303 28.65 -13.88 23.71
C ASP A 303 29.82 -12.92 23.96
N ALA A 304 29.88 -11.80 23.23
CA ALA A 304 30.95 -10.81 23.30
C ALA A 304 30.43 -9.36 23.36
N ASP A 305 31.25 -8.47 23.88
CA ASP A 305 30.96 -7.04 23.88
C ASP A 305 31.04 -6.47 22.45
N ILE A 306 30.06 -5.67 22.05
CA ILE A 306 30.03 -4.98 20.74
C ILE A 306 30.31 -3.49 20.92
N VAL A 307 31.33 -2.98 20.23
CA VAL A 307 31.69 -1.56 20.21
C VAL A 307 30.88 -0.83 19.14
N LEU A 308 30.27 0.28 19.51
CA LEU A 308 29.33 1.03 18.67
C LEU A 308 29.99 2.14 17.85
N ASP A 309 31.05 2.74 18.39
CA ASP A 309 31.71 3.95 17.88
C ASP A 309 32.05 3.84 16.38
N ASP A 310 31.53 4.77 15.58
CA ASP A 310 31.74 4.87 14.12
C ASP A 310 31.31 3.62 13.32
N VAL A 311 30.51 2.73 13.92
CA VAL A 311 30.06 1.48 13.29
C VAL A 311 28.54 1.40 13.22
N TYR A 312 27.83 1.72 14.30
CA TYR A 312 26.37 1.57 14.36
C TYR A 312 25.64 2.91 14.45
N SER A 313 24.47 2.96 13.84
CA SER A 313 23.65 4.17 13.77
C SER A 313 22.17 3.80 13.67
N LEU A 314 21.31 4.62 14.26
CA LEU A 314 19.86 4.46 14.16
C LEU A 314 19.31 5.49 13.17
N PHE A 315 18.43 5.02 12.29
CA PHE A 315 17.72 5.84 11.32
C PHE A 315 16.20 5.63 11.45
N LYS A 316 15.44 6.58 10.92
CA LYS A 316 13.99 6.47 10.75
C LYS A 316 13.59 6.75 9.31
N ASN A 317 12.49 6.17 8.87
CA ASN A 317 11.86 6.47 7.59
C ASN A 317 10.50 7.09 7.86
N VAL A 318 10.36 8.36 7.47
CA VAL A 318 9.19 9.18 7.84
C VAL A 318 8.14 9.13 6.73
N ASN A 319 6.89 8.78 7.07
CA ASN A 319 5.74 8.79 6.14
C ASN A 319 6.06 8.23 4.73
N ALA A 320 6.69 7.04 4.65
CA ALA A 320 6.99 6.37 3.38
C ALA A 320 7.95 7.08 2.41
N TYR A 321 8.83 7.95 2.89
CA TYR A 321 9.88 8.52 2.02
C TYR A 321 10.81 7.43 1.44
N ASP A 322 11.49 7.75 0.34
CA ASP A 322 12.47 6.87 -0.30
C ASP A 322 13.88 6.98 0.29
N TYR A 323 14.00 7.55 1.49
CA TYR A 323 15.26 7.76 2.19
C TYR A 323 15.15 7.56 3.70
N TRP A 324 16.31 7.36 4.34
CA TRP A 324 16.47 7.24 5.78
C TRP A 324 16.95 8.57 6.37
N ASP A 325 16.30 9.04 7.44
CA ASP A 325 16.73 10.18 8.25
C ASP A 325 17.55 9.68 9.44
N LEU A 326 18.76 10.23 9.61
CA LEU A 326 19.61 9.89 10.76
C LEU A 326 18.91 10.32 12.05
N VAL A 327 18.78 9.38 12.98
CA VAL A 327 18.34 9.66 14.34
C VAL A 327 19.56 9.92 15.23
N ILE A 328 20.52 8.99 15.25
CA ILE A 328 21.71 9.10 16.09
C ILE A 328 22.82 8.14 15.63
N ASP A 329 24.07 8.61 15.68
CA ASP A 329 25.25 7.75 15.63
C ASP A 329 25.46 7.13 17.03
N LEU A 330 25.49 5.80 17.11
CA LEU A 330 25.62 5.10 18.38
C LEU A 330 27.08 5.09 18.83
N THR A 331 27.29 5.27 20.13
CA THR A 331 28.63 5.31 20.73
C THR A 331 28.69 4.47 22.00
N GLY A 332 29.89 4.04 22.37
CA GLY A 332 30.12 3.19 23.54
C GLY A 332 30.16 1.70 23.22
N THR A 333 29.64 0.89 24.12
CA THR A 333 29.74 -0.58 24.05
C THR A 333 28.51 -1.19 24.71
N ILE A 334 27.93 -2.22 24.07
CA ILE A 334 26.87 -3.05 24.65
C ILE A 334 27.52 -4.38 25.04
N GLY A 335 27.49 -4.73 26.33
CA GLY A 335 28.01 -6.00 26.82
C GLY A 335 27.26 -7.20 26.24
N ALA A 336 27.86 -8.37 26.29
CA ALA A 336 27.21 -9.63 25.90
C ALA A 336 25.88 -9.83 26.66
N GLY A 337 24.76 -9.97 25.95
CA GLY A 337 23.44 -10.14 26.55
C GLY A 337 22.87 -8.88 27.23
N GLU A 338 23.47 -7.71 27.01
CA GLU A 338 22.97 -6.42 27.52
C GLU A 338 22.18 -5.66 26.46
N THR A 339 21.52 -4.59 26.90
CA THR A 339 20.68 -3.71 26.07
C THR A 339 21.21 -2.27 26.09
N LEU A 340 20.88 -1.50 25.06
CA LEU A 340 21.01 -0.05 25.01
C LEU A 340 19.63 0.56 24.77
N VAL A 341 19.16 1.39 25.69
CA VAL A 341 17.87 2.09 25.58
C VAL A 341 18.08 3.54 25.13
N ILE A 342 17.55 3.85 23.95
CA ILE A 342 17.52 5.20 23.39
C ILE A 342 16.10 5.74 23.58
N TYR A 343 15.97 6.94 24.16
CA TYR A 343 14.66 7.53 24.43
C TYR A 343 14.59 9.00 23.98
N TYR A 344 13.36 9.43 23.72
CA TYR A 344 13.10 10.79 23.26
C TYR A 344 13.28 11.81 24.40
N ASP A 345 14.03 12.88 24.12
CA ASP A 345 14.17 14.03 25.02
C ASP A 345 12.89 14.88 25.04
N ASP A 346 11.97 14.57 25.95
CA ASP A 346 10.87 15.46 26.31
C ASP A 346 11.26 16.39 27.46
N SER A 347 11.96 17.48 27.12
CA SER A 347 12.31 18.57 28.05
C SER A 347 11.15 19.19 28.84
N THR A 348 9.89 18.78 28.59
CA THR A 348 8.69 19.31 29.24
C THR A 348 7.91 18.31 30.10
N ASN A 349 8.26 17.02 30.12
CA ASN A 349 7.59 16.00 30.94
C ASN A 349 8.55 15.22 31.83
N ASN A 350 8.06 14.86 33.01
CA ASN A 350 8.68 13.89 33.91
C ASN A 350 8.49 12.48 33.34
N ASP A 351 9.13 12.20 32.19
CA ASP A 351 9.02 10.91 31.52
C ASP A 351 9.67 9.80 32.35
N MET A 352 8.92 8.73 32.61
CA MET A 352 9.41 7.58 33.34
C MET A 352 10.42 6.75 32.54
N LEU A 353 10.44 6.89 31.20
CA LEU A 353 11.35 6.15 30.31
C LEU A 353 12.83 6.44 30.63
N GLY A 354 13.17 7.66 31.05
CA GLY A 354 14.54 8.03 31.45
C GLY A 354 15.09 7.25 32.66
N THR A 355 14.26 6.49 33.38
CA THR A 355 14.77 5.57 34.44
C THR A 355 15.47 4.34 33.85
N TYR A 356 15.09 3.96 32.62
CA TYR A 356 15.63 2.82 31.89
C TYR A 356 16.56 3.26 30.75
N GLY A 357 16.52 4.54 30.39
CA GLY A 357 17.27 5.11 29.28
C GLY A 357 18.77 5.24 29.53
N ASP A 358 19.55 4.91 28.50
CA ASP A 358 21.00 5.08 28.46
C ASP A 358 21.40 6.32 27.65
N VAL A 359 20.66 6.60 26.57
CA VAL A 359 20.94 7.70 25.63
C VAL A 359 19.67 8.50 25.35
N GLU A 360 19.76 9.81 25.52
CA GLU A 360 18.68 10.76 25.22
C GLU A 360 18.91 11.46 23.87
N THR A 361 17.84 11.63 23.07
CA THR A 361 17.88 12.42 21.83
C THR A 361 16.53 13.00 21.46
N SER A 362 16.50 14.23 20.92
CA SER A 362 15.28 14.85 20.39
C SER A 362 14.92 14.37 18.97
N ASP A 363 15.79 13.61 18.31
CA ASP A 363 15.56 13.16 16.93
C ASP A 363 14.77 11.84 16.84
N LEU A 364 14.51 11.19 17.99
CA LEU A 364 13.67 9.98 18.12
C LEU A 364 12.16 10.33 18.09
N ASN A 365 11.74 11.18 17.17
CA ASN A 365 10.37 11.71 17.11
C ASN A 365 9.43 10.95 16.16
N PHE A 366 9.63 9.64 15.96
CA PHE A 366 8.80 8.77 15.12
C PHE A 366 7.33 8.65 15.60
N ASN A 367 6.41 8.22 14.75
CA ASN A 367 5.07 7.75 15.13
C ASN A 367 4.73 6.43 14.42
N GLY A 368 3.55 5.86 14.68
CA GLY A 368 3.27 4.45 14.38
C GLY A 368 3.40 4.02 12.91
N ASP A 369 3.46 4.98 11.99
CA ASP A 369 3.66 4.82 10.55
C ASP A 369 5.09 5.07 10.07
N ASP A 370 6.05 5.31 10.99
CA ASP A 370 7.46 5.51 10.67
C ASP A 370 8.27 4.24 10.96
N ALA A 371 9.05 3.76 9.98
CA ALA A 371 9.94 2.63 10.18
C ALA A 371 11.24 3.05 10.87
N ILE A 372 11.82 2.18 11.69
CA ILE A 372 13.11 2.36 12.37
C ILE A 372 14.11 1.35 11.82
N GLY A 373 15.28 1.82 11.41
CA GLY A 373 16.35 0.98 10.88
C GLY A 373 17.61 1.08 11.74
N LEU A 374 18.19 -0.07 12.09
CA LEU A 374 19.50 -0.19 12.70
C LEU A 374 20.53 -0.49 11.61
N PHE A 375 21.57 0.33 11.54
CA PHE A 375 22.60 0.26 10.50
C PHE A 375 23.95 -0.09 11.10
N LYS A 376 24.76 -0.83 10.33
CA LYS A 376 26.16 -1.18 10.60
C LYS A 376 27.02 -0.86 9.39
N ASN A 377 27.98 0.06 9.52
CA ASN A 377 28.82 0.55 8.43
C ASN A 377 27.98 0.94 7.18
N ASP A 378 26.95 1.76 7.39
CA ASP A 378 26.00 2.22 6.37
C ASP A 378 25.09 1.14 5.74
N ALA A 379 25.18 -0.13 6.17
CA ALA A 379 24.26 -1.19 5.73
C ALA A 379 23.15 -1.39 6.78
N LEU A 380 21.89 -1.45 6.35
CA LEU A 380 20.78 -1.85 7.21
C LEU A 380 21.03 -3.28 7.69
N ILE A 381 20.86 -3.54 8.98
CA ILE A 381 20.95 -4.89 9.54
C ILE A 381 19.64 -5.32 10.19
N ASP A 382 18.89 -4.40 10.80
CA ASP A 382 17.62 -4.71 11.45
C ASP A 382 16.57 -3.61 11.22
N ILE A 383 15.29 -3.98 11.14
CA ILE A 383 14.20 -3.04 10.89
C ILE A 383 12.96 -3.30 11.77
N PHE A 384 12.31 -2.20 12.17
CA PHE A 384 10.97 -2.16 12.73
C PHE A 384 10.05 -1.35 11.82
N GLY A 385 8.98 -1.93 11.27
CA GLY A 385 8.14 -1.31 10.23
C GLY A 385 8.70 -1.51 8.81
N VAL A 386 7.96 -1.05 7.79
CA VAL A 386 8.32 -1.25 6.38
C VAL A 386 8.89 0.03 5.78
N PHE A 387 10.11 -0.03 5.24
CA PHE A 387 10.74 1.11 4.56
C PHE A 387 9.96 1.52 3.30
N GLY A 388 9.66 2.81 3.17
CA GLY A 388 8.99 3.37 2.00
C GLY A 388 7.50 3.03 1.90
N GLU A 389 6.89 2.55 2.99
CA GLU A 389 5.46 2.21 3.07
C GLU A 389 4.75 3.09 4.09
N ASP A 390 3.55 3.56 3.75
CA ASP A 390 2.65 4.28 4.66
C ASP A 390 1.49 3.34 5.03
N PRO A 391 1.45 2.78 6.25
CA PRO A 391 0.36 1.92 6.72
C PRO A 391 -0.90 2.72 7.13
N GLY A 392 -0.94 4.02 6.84
CA GLY A 392 -1.99 4.98 7.16
C GLY A 392 -1.94 5.53 8.58
N SER A 393 -1.74 4.68 9.59
CA SER A 393 -1.54 5.15 10.98
C SER A 393 -0.68 4.24 11.82
N SER A 394 -0.61 2.95 11.48
CA SER A 394 0.17 1.93 12.20
C SER A 394 0.17 0.61 11.45
N TRP A 395 1.24 -0.17 11.56
CA TRP A 395 1.22 -1.60 11.22
C TRP A 395 0.53 -2.41 12.34
N ALA A 396 -0.22 -3.44 11.95
CA ALA A 396 -0.79 -4.39 12.90
C ALA A 396 0.29 -5.33 13.46
N VAL A 397 0.25 -5.59 14.77
CA VAL A 397 1.19 -6.50 15.45
C VAL A 397 0.39 -7.37 16.42
N GLY A 398 0.08 -8.60 16.03
CA GLY A 398 -0.82 -9.48 16.78
C GLY A 398 -2.18 -8.82 17.04
N ASP A 399 -2.58 -8.73 18.31
CA ASP A 399 -3.81 -8.05 18.75
C ASP A 399 -3.65 -6.52 18.97
N GLY A 400 -2.43 -5.99 18.78
CA GLY A 400 -2.10 -4.57 18.92
C GLY A 400 -1.64 -3.95 17.60
N ASN A 401 -0.94 -2.82 17.70
CA ASN A 401 -0.42 -2.07 16.55
C ASN A 401 0.76 -1.20 16.97
N THR A 402 1.51 -0.66 16.02
CA THR A 402 2.71 0.17 16.26
C THR A 402 2.45 1.54 16.86
N LYS A 403 1.20 1.98 17.00
CA LYS A 403 0.85 3.27 17.57
C LYS A 403 0.36 3.17 19.00
N ASP A 404 0.92 3.98 19.90
CA ASP A 404 0.54 4.04 21.33
C ASP A 404 0.69 2.69 22.07
N TYR A 405 1.66 1.86 21.69
CA TYR A 405 1.92 0.54 22.28
C TYR A 405 3.39 0.32 22.67
N VAL A 406 3.56 -0.61 23.62
CA VAL A 406 4.83 -1.31 23.87
C VAL A 406 4.88 -2.56 23.02
N ILE A 407 5.92 -2.70 22.21
CA ILE A 407 6.12 -3.84 21.33
C ILE A 407 7.51 -4.41 21.58
N THR A 408 7.56 -5.69 21.92
CA THR A 408 8.79 -6.41 22.24
C THR A 408 9.09 -7.45 21.18
N ARG A 409 10.34 -7.61 20.80
CA ARG A 409 10.79 -8.72 19.96
C ARG A 409 10.53 -10.04 20.71
N ASN A 410 10.14 -11.08 20.00
CA ASN A 410 9.92 -12.39 20.61
C ASN A 410 11.27 -13.05 20.96
N ALA A 411 11.28 -13.87 22.03
CA ALA A 411 12.50 -14.53 22.51
C ALA A 411 13.06 -15.57 21.53
N ASP A 412 12.26 -16.08 20.59
CA ASP A 412 12.71 -17.00 19.54
C ASP A 412 13.43 -16.30 18.37
N VAL A 413 13.60 -14.97 18.45
CA VAL A 413 14.35 -14.17 17.49
C VAL A 413 15.67 -13.76 18.11
N ASP A 414 16.77 -14.33 17.61
CA ASP A 414 18.11 -14.14 18.16
C ASP A 414 19.10 -13.54 17.15
N ARG A 415 18.60 -13.06 16.01
CA ARG A 415 19.35 -12.45 14.91
C ARG A 415 18.60 -11.22 14.37
N PRO A 416 19.32 -10.22 13.82
CA PRO A 416 18.68 -9.08 13.16
C PRO A 416 18.01 -9.49 11.84
N SER A 417 17.09 -8.66 11.33
CA SER A 417 16.41 -8.87 10.05
C SER A 417 16.20 -7.55 9.31
N GLU A 418 16.69 -7.46 8.07
CA GLU A 418 16.43 -6.33 7.16
C GLU A 418 14.99 -6.30 6.64
N ILE A 419 14.19 -7.33 6.92
CA ILE A 419 12.79 -7.44 6.51
C ILE A 419 11.88 -7.42 7.74
N TRP A 420 10.89 -6.54 7.70
CA TRP A 420 9.83 -6.50 8.69
C TRP A 420 8.94 -7.72 8.62
N ASP A 421 8.84 -8.43 9.74
CA ASP A 421 7.89 -9.50 9.96
C ASP A 421 7.19 -9.26 11.29
N ALA A 422 5.95 -8.79 11.25
CA ALA A 422 5.17 -8.52 12.46
C ALA A 422 4.96 -9.76 13.36
N THR A 423 5.16 -10.98 12.84
CA THR A 423 5.06 -12.21 13.64
C THR A 423 6.25 -12.42 14.57
N GLN A 424 7.35 -11.72 14.35
CA GLN A 424 8.54 -11.69 15.22
C GLN A 424 8.37 -10.78 16.45
N TRP A 425 7.21 -10.15 16.60
CA TRP A 425 6.95 -9.14 17.63
C TRP A 425 5.67 -9.43 18.39
N THR A 426 5.65 -9.01 19.65
CA THR A 426 4.48 -9.08 20.53
C THR A 426 4.10 -7.66 20.97
N ALA A 427 2.87 -7.25 20.66
CA ALA A 427 2.27 -6.06 21.26
C ALA A 427 1.85 -6.38 22.70
N VAL A 428 2.58 -5.83 23.67
CA VAL A 428 2.43 -6.17 25.09
C VAL A 428 1.21 -5.48 25.69
N ALA A 429 1.11 -4.16 25.50
CA ALA A 429 0.01 -3.33 25.97
C ALA A 429 0.06 -1.95 25.31
N ALA A 430 -1.09 -1.25 25.32
CA ALA A 430 -1.11 0.18 25.03
C ALA A 430 -0.27 0.94 26.09
N TYR A 431 0.60 1.84 25.65
CA TYR A 431 1.48 2.59 26.55
C TYR A 431 0.84 3.90 26.99
N VAL A 432 0.50 3.95 28.28
CA VAL A 432 0.12 5.17 29.02
C VAL A 432 1.11 5.41 30.18
N ASP A 433 1.10 6.60 30.76
CA ASP A 433 1.98 6.94 31.90
C ASP A 433 1.88 5.90 33.04
N GLY A 434 3.02 5.38 33.49
CA GLY A 434 3.11 4.32 34.51
C GLY A 434 2.75 2.90 34.04
N SER A 435 2.71 2.66 32.72
CA SER A 435 2.50 1.32 32.15
C SER A 435 3.68 0.38 32.41
N VAL A 436 3.44 -0.92 32.28
CA VAL A 436 4.49 -1.94 32.29
C VAL A 436 5.39 -1.71 31.07
N THR A 437 6.70 -1.72 31.29
CA THR A 437 7.73 -1.76 30.24
C THR A 437 8.74 -2.83 30.60
N THR A 438 9.40 -3.40 29.59
CA THR A 438 10.48 -4.38 29.73
C THR A 438 11.86 -3.78 29.44
N LEU A 439 11.92 -2.48 29.17
CA LEU A 439 13.14 -1.75 28.87
C LEU A 439 14.26 -2.01 29.89
N GLY A 440 15.48 -2.04 29.37
CA GLY A 440 16.71 -2.35 30.09
C GLY A 440 16.97 -3.84 30.21
N SER A 441 16.21 -4.70 29.53
CA SER A 441 16.46 -6.14 29.51
C SER A 441 15.77 -6.87 28.36
N HIS A 442 16.49 -7.78 27.72
CA HIS A 442 15.93 -8.70 26.74
C HIS A 442 16.54 -10.10 26.92
N THR A 443 15.81 -11.13 26.48
CA THR A 443 16.26 -12.52 26.54
C THR A 443 15.88 -13.24 25.27
N VAL A 444 16.83 -13.99 24.73
CA VAL A 444 16.61 -14.95 23.64
C VAL A 444 16.52 -16.37 24.22
N ASP A 445 15.68 -17.20 23.62
CA ASP A 445 15.60 -18.62 23.95
C ASP A 445 16.94 -19.30 23.63
N ALA A 446 17.38 -20.21 24.50
CA ALA A 446 18.57 -20.99 24.24
C ALA A 446 18.26 -22.02 23.12
N GLU A 447 19.10 -22.07 22.09
CA GLU A 447 19.05 -23.08 21.01
C GLU A 447 18.99 -24.53 21.50
#